data_AF-A0A173SYN5-F1
#
_entry.id   AF-A0A173SYN5-F1
#
_cell.length_a   1.000
_cell.length_b   1.000
_cell.length_c   1.000
_cell.angle_alpha   90.00
_cell.angle_beta   90.00
_cell.angle_gamma   90.00
#
_symmetry.space_group_name_H-M   'P 1'
#
loop_
_entity.id
_entity.type
_entity.pdbx_description
1 polymer ?
#
loop_
_entity_poly.entity_id
_entity_poly.type
_entity_poly.pdbx_seq_one_letter_code
_entity_poly.pdbx_strand_id
1 'polypeptide(L)'
;MTTANLTKVIVPCRLSYAHLWEPDSINGSEPKYSVSCIIDKNDKETISKIKKAIEIAKDEGKGKWGGKIPANLKTPLRDGDIDRPEDEAYADSMFLNANSKQAPQIVDRQVQPILDQSEVYSGCYGRVSITFYAYNSNGNKGIAAGLGNVQKLRDGEPLGSRANAKDEFEAVDAEDDFLS
;
A
#
# COMPACT_ATOMS: atom_id res chain seq x y z
N MET A 1 -21.71 -13.00 13.60
CA MET A 1 -20.39 -13.61 13.43
C MET A 1 -20.07 -13.58 11.94
N THR A 2 -19.23 -12.64 11.51
CA THR A 2 -18.82 -12.53 10.12
C THR A 2 -17.94 -13.72 9.77
N THR A 3 -18.29 -14.46 8.72
CA THR A 3 -17.42 -15.46 8.11
C THR A 3 -16.05 -14.83 7.92
N ALA A 4 -15.01 -15.40 8.56
CA ALA A 4 -13.66 -14.87 8.44
C ALA A 4 -13.30 -14.86 6.95
N ASN A 5 -13.11 -13.68 6.36
CA ASN A 5 -12.62 -13.57 4.99
C ASN A 5 -11.13 -13.93 5.02
N LEU A 6 -10.83 -15.19 4.74
CA LEU A 6 -9.50 -15.78 4.91
C LEU A 6 -8.46 -15.22 3.94
N THR A 7 -8.89 -14.55 2.87
CA THR A 7 -8.02 -13.85 1.92
C THR A 7 -7.83 -12.37 2.27
N LYS A 8 -8.46 -11.88 3.35
CA LYS A 8 -8.32 -10.51 3.84
C LYS A 8 -7.35 -10.44 5.01
N VAL A 9 -6.35 -9.57 4.91
CA VAL A 9 -5.33 -9.35 5.94
C VAL A 9 -5.22 -7.85 6.25
N ILE A 10 -5.13 -7.50 7.53
CA ILE A 10 -4.75 -6.15 7.96
C ILE A 10 -3.24 -6.14 8.13
N VAL A 11 -2.55 -5.36 7.30
CA VAL A 11 -1.09 -5.34 7.20
C VAL A 11 -0.57 -4.08 7.89
N PRO A 12 0.11 -4.18 9.04
CA PRO A 12 0.92 -3.07 9.56
C PRO A 12 2.11 -2.83 8.63
N CYS A 13 2.30 -1.59 8.19
CA CYS A 13 3.34 -1.25 7.23
C CYS A 13 3.75 0.22 7.31
N ARG A 14 4.92 0.52 6.74
CA ARG A 14 5.28 1.88 6.31
C ARG A 14 4.70 2.09 4.92
N LEU A 15 4.02 3.22 4.71
CA LEU A 15 3.39 3.54 3.44
C LEU A 15 4.44 4.13 2.49
N SER A 16 4.47 3.67 1.25
CA SER A 16 5.31 4.23 0.18
C SER A 16 4.48 4.37 -1.09
N TYR A 17 4.78 5.38 -1.91
CA TYR A 17 3.97 5.74 -3.09
C TYR A 17 2.47 5.78 -2.78
N ALA A 18 2.09 6.52 -1.73
CA ALA A 18 0.74 6.58 -1.21
C ALA A 18 -0.16 7.49 -2.05
N HIS A 19 -0.83 6.91 -3.04
CA HIS A 19 -1.88 7.56 -3.84
C HIS A 19 -3.26 7.22 -3.25
N LEU A 20 -3.51 7.69 -2.02
CA LEU A 20 -4.69 7.33 -1.23
C LEU A 20 -5.82 8.36 -1.32
N TRP A 21 -5.47 9.63 -1.52
CA TRP A 21 -6.42 10.75 -1.63
C TRP A 21 -6.86 10.98 -3.07
N GLU A 22 -5.93 10.85 -4.00
CA GLU A 22 -6.17 10.98 -5.44
C GLU A 22 -5.61 9.74 -6.16
N PRO A 23 -6.36 9.18 -7.12
CA PRO A 23 -5.88 8.05 -7.91
C PRO A 23 -4.80 8.50 -8.89
N ASP A 24 -3.81 7.64 -9.14
CA ASP A 24 -2.72 7.94 -10.07
C ASP A 24 -2.57 6.84 -11.13
N SER A 25 -2.03 7.23 -12.29
CA SER A 25 -1.75 6.34 -13.41
C SER A 25 -0.31 5.82 -13.34
N ILE A 26 -0.17 4.53 -13.01
CA ILE A 26 1.15 3.88 -13.02
C ILE A 26 1.38 3.33 -14.43
N ASN A 27 2.44 3.80 -15.12
CA ASN A 27 2.85 3.36 -16.45
C ASN A 27 1.74 3.46 -17.53
N GLY A 28 0.93 4.52 -17.49
CA GLY A 28 -0.15 4.74 -18.47
C GLY A 28 -1.36 3.81 -18.28
N SER A 29 -1.48 3.15 -17.12
CA SER A 29 -2.68 2.38 -16.77
C SER A 29 -3.83 3.27 -16.32
N GLU A 30 -5.04 2.70 -16.22
CA GLU A 30 -6.19 3.41 -15.65
C GLU A 30 -5.85 3.93 -14.24
N PRO A 31 -6.13 5.22 -13.93
CA PRO A 31 -5.85 5.79 -12.62
C PRO A 31 -6.50 4.98 -11.50
N LYS A 32 -5.72 4.69 -10.45
CA LYS A 32 -6.18 3.94 -9.28
C LYS A 32 -5.61 4.51 -8.00
N TYR A 33 -6.38 4.35 -6.93
CA TYR A 33 -5.85 4.49 -5.58
C TYR A 33 -4.87 3.36 -5.34
N SER A 34 -3.70 3.68 -4.81
CA SER A 34 -2.65 2.69 -4.61
C SER A 34 -1.71 3.03 -3.47
N VAL A 35 -1.07 2.00 -2.93
CA VAL A 35 -0.02 2.14 -1.93
C VAL A 35 0.91 0.94 -1.99
N SER A 36 2.21 1.20 -1.85
CA SER A 36 3.21 0.20 -1.55
C SER A 36 3.32 0.04 -0.03
N CYS A 37 3.01 -1.15 0.46
CA CYS A 37 3.07 -1.49 1.87
C CYS A 37 4.43 -2.12 2.18
N ILE A 38 5.31 -1.38 2.85
CA ILE A 38 6.63 -1.87 3.28
C ILE A 38 6.47 -2.54 4.66
N ILE A 39 6.91 -3.78 4.77
CA ILE A 39 6.74 -4.67 5.91
C ILE A 39 8.12 -5.12 6.36
N ASP A 40 8.46 -4.89 7.63
CA ASP A 40 9.71 -5.35 8.21
C ASP A 40 9.86 -6.89 8.08
N LYS A 41 11.02 -7.37 7.60
CA LYS A 41 11.27 -8.82 7.49
C LYS A 41 11.16 -9.54 8.82
N ASN A 42 11.33 -8.87 9.95
CA ASN A 42 11.19 -9.41 11.30
C ASN A 42 9.74 -9.61 11.72
N ASP A 43 8.76 -8.98 11.05
CA ASP A 43 7.33 -9.25 11.27
C ASP A 43 6.90 -10.56 10.59
N LYS A 44 7.43 -11.67 11.14
CA LYS A 44 7.15 -13.03 10.66
C LYS A 44 5.66 -13.38 10.76
N GLU A 45 4.94 -12.78 11.70
CA GLU A 45 3.51 -13.03 11.89
C GLU A 45 2.69 -12.46 10.72
N THR A 46 2.87 -11.18 10.39
CA THR A 46 2.20 -10.53 9.26
C THR A 46 2.58 -11.21 7.94
N ILE A 47 3.87 -11.49 7.73
CA ILE A 47 4.34 -12.18 6.52
C ILE A 47 3.71 -13.57 6.40
N SER A 48 3.59 -14.32 7.50
CA SER A 48 2.94 -15.63 7.50
C SER A 48 1.44 -15.53 7.17
N LYS A 49 0.73 -14.55 7.74
CA LYS A 49 -0.68 -14.29 7.44
C LYS A 49 -0.90 -13.95 5.95
N ILE A 50 -0.04 -13.10 5.38
CA ILE A 50 -0.09 -12.75 3.96
C ILE A 50 0.14 -13.99 3.09
N LYS A 51 1.19 -14.78 3.37
CA LYS A 51 1.48 -16.01 2.63
C LYS A 51 0.31 -17.00 2.67
N LYS A 52 -0.29 -17.19 3.85
CA LYS A 52 -1.48 -18.04 4.01
C LYS A 52 -2.67 -17.52 3.19
N ALA A 53 -2.94 -16.22 3.24
CA ALA A 53 -4.02 -15.61 2.47
C ALA A 53 -3.81 -15.73 0.95
N ILE A 54 -2.56 -15.62 0.49
CA ILE A 54 -2.18 -15.85 -0.92
C ILE A 54 -2.45 -17.30 -1.32
N GLU A 55 -2.08 -18.30 -0.51
CA GLU A 55 -2.34 -19.71 -0.83
C GLU A 55 -3.84 -20.01 -0.90
N ILE A 56 -4.64 -19.44 0.01
CA ILE A 56 -6.11 -19.57 -0.02
C ILE A 56 -6.66 -18.92 -1.31
N ALA A 57 -6.20 -17.71 -1.66
CA ALA A 57 -6.60 -17.04 -2.89
C ALA A 57 -6.20 -17.82 -4.16
N LYS A 58 -5.10 -18.59 -4.13
CA LYS A 58 -4.71 -19.49 -5.22
C LYS A 58 -5.67 -20.67 -5.34
N ASP A 59 -6.07 -21.26 -4.22
CA ASP A 59 -7.00 -22.38 -4.21
C ASP A 59 -8.39 -21.97 -4.72
N GLU A 60 -8.94 -20.88 -4.18
CA GLU A 60 -10.20 -20.27 -4.64
C GLU A 60 -10.13 -19.82 -6.11
N GLY A 61 -8.93 -19.43 -6.56
CA GLY A 61 -8.66 -18.93 -7.91
C GLY A 61 -8.58 -19.99 -9.01
N LYS A 62 -8.49 -21.29 -8.69
CA LYS A 62 -8.28 -22.39 -9.65
C LYS A 62 -9.23 -22.33 -10.86
N GLY A 63 -10.50 -22.00 -10.62
CA GLY A 63 -11.50 -21.87 -11.69
C GLY A 63 -11.12 -20.84 -12.76
N LYS A 64 -10.48 -19.72 -12.37
CA LYS A 64 -10.06 -18.66 -13.30
C LYS A 64 -8.89 -19.06 -14.21
N TRP A 65 -8.22 -20.15 -13.89
CA TRP A 65 -7.06 -20.65 -14.62
C TRP A 65 -7.31 -22.00 -15.31
N GLY A 66 -8.58 -22.41 -15.44
CA GLY A 66 -8.94 -23.67 -16.10
C GLY A 66 -8.86 -24.89 -15.18
N GLY A 67 -9.07 -24.71 -13.87
CA GLY A 67 -9.17 -25.79 -12.89
C GLY A 67 -7.83 -26.25 -12.29
N LYS A 68 -6.70 -25.67 -12.70
CA LYS A 68 -5.36 -25.95 -12.16
C LYS A 68 -4.61 -24.67 -11.83
N ILE A 69 -3.78 -24.70 -10.80
CA ILE A 69 -2.90 -23.59 -10.44
C ILE A 69 -1.68 -23.59 -11.39
N PRO A 70 -1.43 -22.51 -12.15
CA PRO A 70 -0.21 -22.37 -12.95
C PRO A 70 1.05 -22.40 -12.08
N ALA A 71 2.12 -23.05 -12.55
CA ALA A 71 3.40 -23.10 -11.84
C ALA A 71 4.08 -21.71 -11.72
N ASN A 72 3.93 -20.86 -12.73
CA ASN A 72 4.60 -19.55 -12.81
C ASN A 72 3.67 -18.40 -12.41
N LEU A 73 3.05 -18.51 -11.24
CA LEU A 73 2.06 -17.54 -10.78
C LEU A 73 2.72 -16.29 -10.18
N LYS A 74 2.36 -15.10 -10.67
CA LYS A 74 2.81 -13.85 -10.04
C LYS A 74 2.14 -13.69 -8.68
N THR A 75 2.93 -13.48 -7.64
CA THR A 75 2.45 -13.21 -6.29
C THR A 75 2.73 -11.75 -5.90
N PRO A 76 1.88 -11.12 -5.08
CA PRO A 76 2.00 -9.69 -4.81
C PRO A 76 3.06 -9.36 -3.75
N LEU A 77 3.47 -10.34 -2.93
CA LEU A 77 4.50 -10.17 -1.91
C LEU A 77 5.89 -10.31 -2.55
N ARG A 78 6.68 -9.23 -2.46
CA ARG A 78 8.00 -9.05 -3.06
C ARG A 78 9.05 -8.78 -1.99
N ASP A 79 10.31 -8.99 -2.34
CA ASP A 79 11.45 -8.79 -1.46
C ASP A 79 12.15 -7.47 -1.82
N GLY A 80 12.21 -6.55 -0.86
CA GLY A 80 12.77 -5.21 -1.07
C GLY A 80 14.26 -5.23 -1.43
N ASP A 81 15.04 -6.13 -0.82
CA ASP A 81 16.48 -6.22 -1.07
C ASP A 81 16.80 -6.74 -2.47
N ILE A 82 15.85 -7.44 -3.11
CA ILE A 82 16.00 -8.01 -4.46
C ILE A 82 15.40 -7.09 -5.52
N ASP A 83 14.18 -6.60 -5.28
CA ASP A 83 13.42 -5.87 -6.29
C ASP A 83 13.62 -4.34 -6.20
N ARG A 84 14.17 -3.83 -5.09
CA ARG A 84 14.42 -2.39 -4.82
C ARG A 84 15.77 -2.16 -4.10
N PRO A 85 16.89 -2.76 -4.55
CA PRO A 85 18.18 -2.65 -3.84
C PRO A 85 18.72 -1.22 -3.71
N GLU A 86 18.27 -0.30 -4.56
CA GLU A 86 18.66 1.11 -4.57
C GLU A 86 17.84 2.02 -3.67
N ASP A 87 16.75 1.53 -3.07
CA ASP A 87 15.86 2.32 -2.22
C ASP A 87 16.00 1.89 -0.75
N GLU A 88 16.66 2.73 0.04
CA GLU A 88 16.92 2.46 1.47
C GLU A 88 15.63 2.24 2.27
N ALA A 89 14.49 2.79 1.84
CA ALA A 89 13.22 2.55 2.51
C ALA A 89 12.76 1.08 2.41
N TYR A 90 13.27 0.34 1.42
CA TYR A 90 12.93 -1.06 1.15
C TYR A 90 14.00 -2.04 1.65
N ALA A 91 15.13 -1.57 2.19
CA ALA A 91 16.15 -2.42 2.78
C ALA A 91 15.58 -3.27 3.93
N ASP A 92 16.00 -4.53 4.03
CA ASP A 92 15.56 -5.51 5.02
C ASP A 92 14.02 -5.64 5.14
N SER A 93 13.31 -5.41 4.04
CA SER A 93 11.85 -5.40 4.01
C SER A 93 11.24 -6.37 3.00
N MET A 94 10.03 -6.81 3.29
CA MET A 94 9.11 -7.34 2.30
C MET A 94 8.15 -6.22 1.89
N PHE A 95 7.64 -6.24 0.68
CA PHE A 95 6.62 -5.26 0.27
C PHE A 95 5.58 -5.83 -0.67
N LEU A 96 4.45 -5.14 -0.78
CA LEU A 96 3.42 -5.46 -1.74
C LEU A 96 2.70 -4.18 -2.19
N ASN A 97 2.26 -4.18 -3.44
CA ASN A 97 1.52 -3.06 -4.01
C ASN A 97 0.02 -3.39 -4.01
N ALA A 98 -0.75 -2.62 -3.24
CA ALA A 98 -2.21 -2.73 -3.21
C ALA A 98 -2.84 -1.61 -4.05
N ASN A 99 -3.92 -1.91 -4.77
CA ASN A 99 -4.66 -0.91 -5.54
C ASN A 99 -6.18 -1.13 -5.54
N SER A 100 -6.93 -0.06 -5.79
CA SER A 100 -8.38 -0.06 -5.90
C SER A 100 -8.84 1.04 -6.88
N LYS A 101 -9.96 0.80 -7.57
CA LYS A 101 -10.67 1.84 -8.32
C LYS A 101 -11.51 2.75 -7.41
N GLN A 102 -11.89 2.24 -6.24
CA GLN A 102 -12.69 2.95 -5.25
C GLN A 102 -11.77 3.61 -4.22
N ALA A 103 -12.11 4.83 -3.83
CA ALA A 103 -11.39 5.56 -2.80
C ALA A 103 -11.40 4.77 -1.47
N PRO A 104 -10.23 4.60 -0.82
CA PRO A 104 -10.18 3.98 0.48
C PRO A 104 -10.74 4.91 1.56
N GLN A 105 -11.32 4.35 2.63
CA GLN A 105 -11.55 5.14 3.84
C GLN A 105 -10.24 5.26 4.61
N ILE A 106 -9.89 6.48 5.00
CA ILE A 106 -8.66 6.80 5.72
C ILE A 106 -9.02 7.30 7.11
N VAL A 107 -8.53 6.59 8.13
CA VAL A 107 -8.91 6.83 9.53
C VAL A 107 -7.70 6.94 10.45
N ASP A 108 -7.89 7.58 11.59
CA ASP A 108 -6.90 7.68 12.66
C ASP A 108 -6.88 6.42 13.56
N ARG A 109 -6.12 6.50 14.66
CA ARG A 109 -5.99 5.41 15.65
C ARG A 109 -7.32 5.07 16.35
N GLN A 110 -8.24 6.03 16.42
CA GLN A 110 -9.56 5.95 17.02
C GLN A 110 -10.64 5.62 15.97
N VAL A 111 -10.24 5.29 14.74
CA VAL A 111 -11.14 4.93 13.62
C VAL A 111 -12.03 6.12 13.24
N GLN A 112 -11.57 7.35 13.48
CA GLN A 112 -12.24 8.56 13.01
C GLN A 112 -11.71 8.94 11.63
N PRO A 113 -12.56 9.40 10.70
CA PRO A 113 -12.10 9.86 9.39
C PRO A 113 -11.06 10.97 9.53
N ILE A 114 -9.93 10.82 8.84
CA ILE A 114 -8.95 11.89 8.70
C ILE A 114 -9.44 12.83 7.59
N LEU A 115 -9.52 14.12 7.90
CA LEU A 115 -9.98 15.15 6.96
C LEU A 115 -8.82 15.93 6.33
N ASP A 116 -7.72 16.08 7.08
CA ASP A 116 -6.51 16.70 6.58
C ASP A 116 -5.68 15.67 5.82
N GLN A 117 -5.54 15.87 4.51
CA GLN A 117 -4.81 14.95 3.65
C GLN A 117 -3.31 14.90 3.97
N SER A 118 -2.75 15.97 4.56
CA SER A 118 -1.35 16.05 4.93
C SER A 118 -0.96 15.10 6.07
N GLU A 119 -1.94 14.63 6.85
CA GLU A 119 -1.72 13.66 7.93
C GLU A 119 -1.32 12.27 7.40
N VAL A 120 -1.65 11.94 6.14
CA VAL A 120 -1.33 10.62 5.55
C VAL A 120 -0.52 10.80 4.28
N TYR A 121 0.78 10.52 4.41
CA TYR A 121 1.79 10.72 3.38
C TYR A 121 2.69 9.49 3.23
N SER A 122 3.42 9.40 2.11
CA SER A 122 4.47 8.40 1.90
C SER A 122 5.54 8.57 2.97
N GLY A 123 5.81 7.53 3.75
CA GLY A 123 6.78 7.52 4.86
C GLY A 123 6.15 7.33 6.23
N CYS A 124 4.86 7.67 6.38
CA CYS A 124 4.13 7.44 7.61
C CYS A 124 3.82 5.94 7.84
N TYR A 125 3.46 5.59 9.07
CA TYR A 125 3.16 4.20 9.46
C TYR A 125 1.68 4.02 9.70
N GLY A 126 1.14 2.92 9.18
CA GLY A 126 -0.27 2.62 9.22
C GLY A 126 -0.58 1.13 9.18
N ARG A 127 -1.88 0.83 9.12
CA ARG A 127 -2.41 -0.49 8.82
C ARG A 127 -3.27 -0.39 7.58
N VAL A 128 -3.04 -1.29 6.63
CA VAL A 128 -3.81 -1.33 5.39
C VAL A 128 -4.61 -2.62 5.36
N SER A 129 -5.91 -2.51 5.13
CA SER A 129 -6.79 -3.65 4.88
C SER A 129 -6.60 -4.12 3.44
N ILE A 130 -6.09 -5.33 3.25
CA ILE A 130 -5.76 -5.87 1.92
C ILE A 130 -6.53 -7.16 1.69
N THR A 131 -7.12 -7.30 0.49
CA THR A 131 -7.78 -8.54 0.08
C THR A 131 -7.04 -9.17 -1.08
N PHE A 132 -6.60 -10.41 -0.94
CA PHE A 132 -5.88 -11.15 -1.97
C PHE A 132 -6.86 -11.89 -2.89
N TYR A 133 -6.68 -11.78 -4.19
CA TYR A 133 -7.57 -12.44 -5.15
C TYR A 133 -6.86 -12.86 -6.43
N ALA A 134 -7.33 -13.96 -7.02
CA ALA A 134 -6.84 -14.44 -8.29
C ALA A 134 -7.30 -13.56 -9.46
N TYR A 135 -6.37 -13.28 -10.37
CA TYR A 135 -6.62 -12.59 -11.62
C TYR A 135 -6.11 -13.39 -12.83
N ASN A 136 -6.75 -13.13 -13.97
CA ASN A 136 -6.35 -13.58 -15.29
C ASN A 136 -6.72 -12.44 -16.24
N SER A 137 -5.76 -11.60 -16.62
CA SER A 137 -5.99 -10.38 -17.39
C SER A 137 -4.79 -10.06 -18.25
N ASN A 138 -5.03 -9.66 -19.51
CA ASN A 138 -3.99 -9.25 -20.46
C ASN A 138 -2.84 -10.26 -20.56
N GLY A 139 -3.16 -11.56 -20.62
CA GLY A 139 -2.18 -12.65 -20.65
C GLY A 139 -1.43 -12.91 -19.33
N ASN A 140 -1.60 -12.06 -18.31
CA ASN A 140 -0.99 -12.24 -17.00
C ASN A 140 -1.94 -12.97 -16.05
N LYS A 141 -1.39 -13.93 -15.30
CA LYS A 141 -2.09 -14.72 -14.29
C LYS A 141 -1.35 -14.60 -12.96
N GLY A 142 -2.08 -14.41 -11.88
CA GLY A 142 -1.47 -14.14 -10.59
C GLY A 142 -2.47 -13.96 -9.46
N ILE A 143 -1.92 -13.66 -8.29
CA ILE A 143 -2.66 -13.09 -7.17
C ILE A 143 -2.39 -11.59 -7.14
N ALA A 144 -3.46 -10.80 -7.04
CA ALA A 144 -3.39 -9.36 -6.83
C ALA A 144 -3.71 -9.03 -5.37
N ALA A 145 -3.27 -7.84 -4.94
CA ALA A 145 -3.61 -7.26 -3.65
C ALA A 145 -4.58 -6.10 -3.87
N GLY A 146 -5.83 -6.26 -3.43
CA GLY A 146 -6.85 -5.22 -3.46
C GLY A 146 -6.72 -4.30 -2.25
N LEU A 147 -6.64 -3.00 -2.51
CA LEU A 147 -6.61 -1.96 -1.48
C LEU A 147 -8.02 -1.82 -0.87
N GLY A 148 -8.11 -1.93 0.45
CA GLY A 148 -9.27 -1.55 1.24
C GLY A 148 -8.98 -0.27 2.04
N ASN A 149 -9.42 -0.24 3.30
CA ASN A 149 -9.25 0.94 4.16
C ASN A 149 -7.83 1.07 4.73
N VAL A 150 -7.47 2.29 5.10
CA VAL A 150 -6.17 2.65 5.69
C VAL A 150 -6.38 3.27 7.06
N GLN A 151 -5.61 2.83 8.05
CA GLN A 151 -5.56 3.40 9.38
C GLN A 151 -4.16 3.97 9.65
N LYS A 152 -4.05 5.28 9.86
CA LYS A 152 -2.80 5.93 10.29
C LYS A 152 -2.50 5.58 11.76
N LEU A 153 -1.25 5.25 12.06
CA LEU A 153 -0.81 4.91 13.42
C LEU A 153 0.16 5.93 14.02
N ARG A 154 1.13 6.39 13.24
CA ARG A 154 2.16 7.35 13.67
C ARG A 154 2.91 7.92 12.48
N ASP A 155 3.57 9.04 12.72
CA ASP A 155 4.49 9.65 11.76
C ASP A 155 5.76 8.83 11.57
N GLY A 156 6.45 9.16 10.49
CA GLY A 156 7.75 8.64 10.11
C GLY A 156 8.40 9.60 9.12
N GLU A 157 9.69 9.41 8.85
CA GLU A 157 10.39 10.24 7.87
C GLU A 157 9.65 10.18 6.51
N PRO A 158 9.30 11.34 5.92
CA PRO A 158 8.70 11.40 4.60
C PRO A 158 9.54 10.65 3.57
N LEU A 159 8.88 9.90 2.70
CA LEU A 159 9.51 9.18 1.60
C LEU A 159 9.11 9.85 0.29
N GLY A 160 10.12 10.32 -0.45
CA GLY A 160 9.94 11.01 -1.73
C GLY A 160 10.67 12.35 -1.77
N SER A 161 10.77 12.92 -2.96
CA SER A 161 11.60 14.10 -3.23
C SER A 161 10.93 15.44 -2.92
N ARG A 162 9.80 15.47 -2.19
CA ARG A 162 9.14 16.72 -1.79
C ARG A 162 9.55 17.05 -0.36
N ALA A 163 10.30 18.14 -0.18
CA ALA A 163 10.56 18.70 1.15
C ALA A 163 9.24 19.22 1.74
N ASN A 164 9.13 19.24 3.07
CA ASN A 164 7.92 19.79 3.69
C ASN A 164 7.93 21.29 3.51
N ALA A 165 6.77 21.90 3.23
CA ALA A 165 6.65 23.35 3.14
C ALA A 165 7.16 24.08 4.39
N LYS A 166 7.05 23.46 5.58
CA LYS A 166 7.58 24.00 6.84
C LYS A 166 9.11 24.04 6.89
N ASP A 167 9.77 23.18 6.14
CA ASP A 167 11.23 23.15 6.00
C ASP A 167 11.71 24.10 4.88
N GLU A 168 10.80 24.53 3.99
CA GLU A 168 11.09 25.39 2.84
C GLU A 168 10.71 26.87 3.07
N PHE A 169 9.73 27.15 3.92
CA PHE A 169 9.20 28.51 4.12
C PHE A 169 9.26 28.92 5.59
N GLU A 170 9.88 30.07 5.86
CA GLU A 170 9.75 30.78 7.13
C GLU A 170 8.47 31.64 7.12
N ALA A 171 7.89 31.88 8.30
CA ALA A 171 6.74 32.77 8.40
C ALA A 171 7.17 34.20 8.04
N VAL A 172 6.50 34.80 7.05
CA VAL A 172 6.72 36.19 6.69
C VAL A 172 5.85 37.07 7.59
N ASP A 173 6.47 37.88 8.43
CA ASP A 173 5.78 38.90 9.21
C ASP A 173 5.20 39.97 8.28
N ALA A 174 4.00 40.46 8.60
CA ALA A 174 3.12 41.23 7.71
C ALA A 174 3.61 42.66 7.33
N GLU A 175 4.90 42.96 7.45
CA GLU A 175 5.47 44.28 7.15
C GLU A 175 6.51 44.32 6.03
N ASP A 176 6.77 43.20 5.32
CA ASP A 176 7.56 43.25 4.09
C ASP A 176 6.67 43.31 2.84
N ASP A 177 6.60 44.52 2.28
CA ASP A 177 6.05 44.88 0.98
C ASP A 177 6.89 44.21 -0.13
N PHE A 178 6.71 42.90 -0.30
CA PHE A 178 7.56 42.05 -1.14
C PHE A 178 7.45 42.33 -2.66
N LEU A 179 6.51 43.20 -3.09
CA LEU A 179 6.28 43.50 -4.51
C LEU A 179 6.14 45.01 -4.85
N SER A 180 6.73 45.90 -4.05
CA SER A 180 6.88 47.32 -4.44
C SER A 180 8.05 47.55 -5.39
#